data_AF-A0A667X1K7-F1
#
_entry.id   AF-A0A667X1K7-F1
#
_cell.length_a   1.000
_cell.length_b   1.000
_cell.length_c   1.000
_cell.angle_alpha   90.00
_cell.angle_beta   90.00
_cell.angle_gamma   90.00
#
_symmetry.space_group_name_H-M   'P 1'
#
loop_
_entity.id
_entity.type
_entity.pdbx_description
1 polymer ?
#
loop_
_entity_poly.entity_id
_entity_poly.type
_entity_poly.pdbx_seq_one_letter_code
_entity_poly.pdbx_strand_id
1 'polypeptide(L)'
;MKAANIKISAWVIVTYSQGEILVCISGEIMTLYPCVSGSSRWILVNERKNWSAAQSHCRQSYTDLASVRNLAENEEIRGLISYHSWIGLFRDGWKWSDGSAMSFSKWDDNHPDRGYARCVASNQGKWRDYPCSNRFYFACYSK
;
A
#
# COMPACT_ATOMS: atom_id res chain seq x y z
N MET A 1 -28.15 -20.51 -10.04
CA MET A 1 -27.61 -20.42 -8.67
C MET A 1 -28.55 -19.55 -7.86
N LYS A 2 -28.96 -19.98 -6.65
CA LYS A 2 -29.99 -19.30 -5.85
C LYS A 2 -29.51 -17.88 -5.49
N ALA A 3 -30.20 -16.85 -5.98
CA ALA A 3 -30.01 -15.48 -5.52
C ALA A 3 -30.69 -15.32 -4.15
N ALA A 4 -29.92 -14.94 -3.14
CA ALA A 4 -30.45 -14.58 -1.83
C ALA A 4 -30.81 -13.08 -1.85
N ASN A 5 -32.11 -12.77 -1.75
CA ASN A 5 -32.59 -11.39 -1.61
C ASN A 5 -32.52 -11.00 -0.13
N ILE A 6 -31.58 -10.12 0.22
CA ILE A 6 -31.54 -9.51 1.57
C ILE A 6 -32.39 -8.24 1.51
N LYS A 7 -33.56 -8.26 2.16
CA LYS A 7 -34.42 -7.07 2.32
C LYS A 7 -33.87 -6.20 3.45
N ILE A 8 -33.44 -4.97 3.12
CA ILE A 8 -33.21 -3.88 4.07
C ILE A 8 -33.93 -2.65 3.51
N SER A 9 -34.81 -2.03 4.31
CA SER A 9 -35.67 -0.84 4.10
C SER A 9 -35.93 -0.31 2.67
N ALA A 10 -37.22 -0.09 2.38
CA ALA A 10 -37.91 -0.05 1.08
C ALA A 10 -37.52 1.00 0.01
N TRP A 11 -36.34 1.64 0.03
CA TRP A 11 -36.01 2.69 -0.97
C TRP A 11 -34.58 2.66 -1.50
N VAL A 12 -33.81 1.61 -1.19
CA VAL A 12 -32.47 1.40 -1.74
C VAL A 12 -32.49 0.14 -2.57
N ILE A 13 -32.32 0.27 -3.88
CA ILE A 13 -32.16 -0.90 -4.76
C ILE A 13 -30.67 -1.01 -5.08
N VAL A 14 -30.08 -2.14 -4.71
CA VAL A 14 -28.73 -2.53 -5.12
C VAL A 14 -28.87 -3.49 -6.29
N THR A 15 -28.35 -3.11 -7.46
CA THR A 15 -28.29 -4.01 -8.62
C THR A 15 -26.84 -4.28 -8.98
N TYR A 16 -26.59 -5.49 -9.51
CA TYR A 16 -25.28 -5.94 -9.96
C TYR A 16 -25.36 -6.29 -11.44
N SER A 17 -24.56 -5.64 -12.26
CA SER A 17 -24.44 -5.93 -13.69
C SER A 17 -22.99 -5.77 -14.11
N GLN A 18 -22.45 -6.76 -14.81
CA GLN A 18 -21.12 -6.71 -15.43
C GLN A 18 -19.97 -6.27 -14.49
N GLY A 19 -20.05 -6.55 -13.19
CA GLY A 19 -18.99 -6.23 -12.24
C GLY A 19 -19.15 -4.93 -11.45
N GLU A 20 -20.18 -4.13 -11.74
CA GLU A 20 -20.43 -2.86 -11.03
C GLU A 20 -21.58 -2.96 -10.02
N ILE A 21 -21.43 -2.25 -8.90
CA ILE A 21 -22.46 -2.07 -7.87
C ILE A 21 -23.10 -0.70 -8.08
N LEU A 22 -24.39 -0.68 -8.43
CA LEU A 22 -25.16 0.55 -8.58
C LEU A 22 -26.11 0.70 -7.38
N VAL A 23 -26.11 1.89 -6.76
CA VAL A 23 -26.99 2.25 -5.64
C VAL A 23 -27.89 3.39 -6.06
N CYS A 24 -29.19 3.11 -6.25
CA CYS A 24 -30.18 4.11 -6.63
C CYS A 24 -31.07 4.50 -5.43
N ILE A 25 -31.18 5.80 -5.15
CA ILE A 25 -32.17 6.37 -4.23
C ILE A 25 -33.09 7.32 -5.01
N SER A 26 -34.38 7.32 -4.68
CA SER A 26 -35.43 7.97 -5.47
C SER A 26 -35.29 9.49 -5.57
N GLY A 27 -35.18 10.02 -6.79
CA GLY A 27 -35.67 11.36 -7.14
C GLY A 27 -34.66 12.51 -7.28
N GLU A 28 -33.42 12.36 -6.83
CA GLU A 28 -32.36 13.32 -7.13
C GLU A 28 -31.22 12.62 -7.89
N ILE A 29 -30.90 13.11 -9.08
CA ILE A 29 -29.64 12.77 -9.74
C ILE A 29 -28.55 13.50 -8.94
N MET A 30 -28.07 12.89 -7.86
CA MET A 30 -26.81 13.31 -7.30
C MET A 30 -25.76 12.98 -8.36
N THR A 31 -25.14 14.02 -8.91
CA THR A 31 -24.05 13.90 -9.88
C THR A 31 -23.14 12.77 -9.45
N LEU A 32 -22.97 11.79 -10.33
CA LEU A 32 -22.03 10.70 -10.17
C LEU A 32 -20.68 11.35 -9.84
N TYR A 33 -20.29 11.35 -8.56
CA TYR A 33 -18.88 11.09 -8.35
C TYR A 33 -18.72 9.71 -8.98
N PRO A 34 -17.93 9.55 -10.06
CA PRO A 34 -17.55 8.21 -10.45
C PRO A 34 -17.14 7.50 -9.16
N CYS A 35 -17.45 6.22 -9.02
CA CYS A 35 -16.66 5.40 -8.11
C CYS A 35 -15.22 5.73 -8.51
N VAL A 36 -14.55 6.54 -7.68
CA VAL A 36 -13.15 6.79 -7.86
C VAL A 36 -12.61 5.42 -7.55
N SER A 37 -12.42 4.62 -8.60
CA SER A 37 -11.47 3.55 -8.60
C SER A 37 -10.14 4.26 -8.48
N GLY A 38 -9.90 4.79 -7.27
CA GLY A 38 -8.61 5.27 -6.87
C GLY A 38 -7.80 4.01 -6.89
N SER A 39 -7.16 3.75 -8.02
CA SER A 39 -6.06 2.80 -8.09
C SER A 39 -5.13 3.26 -6.99
N SER A 40 -5.10 2.53 -5.88
CA SER A 40 -4.21 2.88 -4.79
C SER A 40 -2.81 2.90 -5.38
N ARG A 41 -2.04 3.95 -5.09
CA ARG A 41 -0.67 4.08 -5.60
C ARG A 41 0.22 2.93 -5.15
N TRP A 42 -0.20 2.20 -4.11
CA TRP A 42 0.52 1.06 -3.59
C TRP A 42 -0.35 -0.18 -3.43
N ILE A 43 0.30 -1.33 -3.54
CA ILE A 43 -0.26 -2.65 -3.31
C ILE A 43 0.53 -3.30 -2.17
N LEU A 44 -0.16 -3.71 -1.11
CA LEU A 44 0.44 -4.55 -0.08
C LEU A 44 0.43 -6.01 -0.53
N VAL A 45 1.61 -6.62 -0.59
CA VAL A 45 1.75 -8.05 -0.89
C VAL A 45 1.90 -8.84 0.40
N ASN A 46 0.93 -9.73 0.67
CA ASN A 46 0.86 -10.57 1.86
C ASN A 46 1.75 -11.83 1.76
N GLU A 47 2.94 -11.69 1.19
CA GLU A 47 3.97 -12.74 1.15
C GLU A 47 5.23 -12.29 1.90
N ARG A 48 5.88 -13.20 2.64
CA ARG A 48 7.10 -12.87 3.38
C ARG A 48 8.36 -13.16 2.58
N LYS A 49 9.05 -12.11 2.15
CA LYS A 49 10.29 -12.19 1.35
C LYS A 49 11.40 -11.36 1.98
N ASN A 50 12.65 -11.71 1.65
CA ASN A 50 13.78 -10.82 1.93
C ASN A 50 13.71 -9.58 1.02
N TRP A 51 14.43 -8.52 1.36
CA TRP A 51 14.26 -7.23 0.69
C TRP A 51 14.50 -7.30 -0.83
N SER A 52 15.56 -7.99 -1.26
CA SER A 52 15.90 -8.15 -2.68
C SER A 52 14.87 -8.99 -3.45
N ALA A 53 14.35 -10.05 -2.84
CA ALA A 53 13.29 -10.87 -3.44
C ALA A 53 11.94 -10.13 -3.48
N ALA A 54 11.65 -9.29 -2.48
CA ALA A 54 10.48 -8.41 -2.47
C ALA A 54 10.56 -7.38 -3.61
N GLN A 55 11.71 -6.73 -3.78
CA GLN A 55 11.96 -5.81 -4.90
C GLN A 55 11.78 -6.49 -6.25
N SER A 56 12.38 -7.67 -6.41
CA SER A 56 12.27 -8.45 -7.64
C SER A 56 10.80 -8.81 -7.95
N HIS A 57 10.04 -9.21 -6.93
CA HIS A 57 8.61 -9.46 -7.07
C HIS A 57 7.84 -8.20 -7.49
N CYS A 58 8.11 -7.05 -6.85
CA CYS A 58 7.48 -5.80 -7.24
C CYS A 58 7.80 -5.43 -8.69
N ARG A 59 9.03 -5.61 -9.16
CA ARG A 59 9.41 -5.30 -10.56
C ARG A 59 8.84 -6.27 -11.59
N GLN A 60 8.55 -7.51 -11.20
CA GLN A 60 7.94 -8.51 -12.09
C GLN A 60 6.43 -8.30 -12.20
N SER A 61 5.76 -8.21 -11.06
CA SER A 61 4.29 -8.15 -10.98
C SER A 61 3.75 -6.72 -11.09
N TYR A 62 4.52 -5.73 -10.64
CA TYR A 62 4.14 -4.33 -10.49
C TYR A 62 5.25 -3.38 -10.98
N THR A 63 5.52 -2.26 -10.29
CA THR A 63 6.55 -1.28 -10.68
C THR A 63 7.86 -1.45 -9.88
N ASP A 64 7.89 -1.07 -8.59
CA ASP A 64 9.03 -1.27 -7.67
C ASP A 64 8.50 -1.29 -6.23
N LEU A 65 9.35 -1.52 -5.22
CA LEU A 65 9.01 -1.25 -3.82
C LEU A 65 8.60 0.22 -3.63
N ALA A 66 7.66 0.44 -2.72
CA ALA A 66 7.12 1.77 -2.45
C ALA A 66 8.21 2.74 -1.93
N SER A 67 8.28 3.92 -2.54
CA SER A 67 9.01 5.07 -1.99
C SER A 67 8.04 5.97 -1.23
N VAL A 68 8.51 6.67 -0.19
CA VAL A 68 7.67 7.56 0.62
C VAL A 68 8.34 8.93 0.70
N ARG A 69 7.79 9.90 -0.03
CA ARG A 69 8.43 11.19 -0.32
C ARG A 69 7.97 12.33 0.57
N ASN A 70 6.86 12.16 1.28
CA ASN A 70 6.29 13.17 2.17
C ASN A 70 5.35 12.55 3.22
N LEU A 71 4.84 13.38 4.12
CA LEU A 71 3.94 12.96 5.20
C LEU A 71 2.62 12.39 4.70
N ALA A 72 1.98 13.02 3.71
CA ALA A 72 0.73 12.53 3.15
C ALA A 72 0.92 11.14 2.51
N GLU A 73 2.09 10.92 1.91
CA GLU A 73 2.43 9.60 1.41
C GLU A 73 2.54 8.58 2.54
N ASN A 74 3.27 8.90 3.60
CA ASN A 74 3.44 8.02 4.75
C ASN A 74 2.11 7.67 5.44
N GLU A 75 1.16 8.60 5.50
CA GLU A 75 -0.15 8.33 6.09
C GLU A 75 -0.99 7.37 5.24
N GLU A 76 -0.93 7.48 3.90
CA GLU A 76 -1.60 6.50 3.04
C GLU A 76 -0.97 5.10 3.20
N ILE A 77 0.36 5.01 3.35
CA ILE A 77 1.03 3.69 3.43
C ILE A 77 0.73 3.06 4.77
N ARG A 78 0.63 3.88 5.82
CA ARG A 78 0.20 3.47 7.14
C ARG A 78 -1.20 2.89 7.14
N GLY A 79 -2.12 3.43 6.33
CA GLY A 79 -3.47 2.89 6.17
C GLY A 79 -3.50 1.51 5.49
N LEU A 80 -2.49 1.20 4.68
CA LEU A 80 -2.37 -0.10 3.99
C LEU A 80 -1.60 -1.15 4.80
N ILE A 81 -0.57 -0.73 5.56
CA ILE A 81 0.39 -1.61 6.22
C ILE A 81 -0.07 -1.97 7.64
N SER A 82 -0.48 -3.23 7.84
CA SER A 82 -0.86 -3.76 9.16
C SER A 82 0.32 -4.31 9.99
N TYR A 83 1.41 -4.70 9.35
CA TYR A 83 2.59 -5.33 9.96
C TYR A 83 3.87 -4.83 9.30
N HIS A 84 5.03 -5.13 9.88
CA HIS A 84 6.35 -4.89 9.26
C HIS A 84 6.34 -5.26 7.78
N SER A 85 6.52 -4.23 6.94
CA SER A 85 6.50 -4.37 5.50
C SER A 85 7.66 -3.61 4.88
N TRP A 86 8.42 -4.26 4.01
CA TRP A 86 9.51 -3.63 3.28
C TRP A 86 9.00 -2.47 2.45
N ILE A 87 9.77 -1.38 2.48
CA ILE A 87 9.69 -0.25 1.57
C ILE A 87 11.00 -0.14 0.79
N GLY A 88 11.02 0.67 -0.26
CA GLY A 88 12.14 0.76 -1.20
C GLY A 88 13.40 1.44 -0.66
N LEU A 89 13.44 1.83 0.62
CA LEU A 89 14.59 2.52 1.20
C LEU A 89 15.67 1.54 1.66
N PHE A 90 16.92 1.81 1.28
CA PHE A 90 18.07 0.99 1.67
C PHE A 90 19.35 1.81 1.87
N ARG A 91 20.30 1.24 2.62
CA ARG A 91 21.53 1.87 3.10
C ARG A 91 22.67 1.71 2.11
N ASP A 92 22.58 2.49 1.05
CA ASP A 92 23.67 2.84 0.13
C ASP A 92 23.50 4.34 -0.24
N GLY A 93 23.86 5.19 0.73
CA GLY A 93 23.56 6.63 0.71
C GLY A 93 22.12 7.00 1.11
N TRP A 94 21.36 6.07 1.69
CA TRP A 94 19.91 6.22 1.96
C TRP A 94 19.14 6.67 0.73
N LYS A 95 19.05 5.77 -0.25
CA LYS A 95 18.36 6.00 -1.52
C LYS A 95 17.17 5.06 -1.67
N TRP A 96 16.19 5.51 -2.44
CA TRP A 96 15.05 4.69 -2.82
C TRP A 96 15.41 3.76 -3.98
N SER A 97 14.78 2.60 -4.03
CA SER A 97 14.98 1.60 -5.09
C SER A 97 14.50 2.05 -6.46
N ASP A 98 13.59 3.03 -6.50
CA ASP A 98 13.12 3.72 -7.70
C ASP A 98 14.12 4.78 -8.23
N GLY A 99 15.25 4.97 -7.54
CA GLY A 99 16.29 5.94 -7.89
C GLY A 99 16.05 7.36 -7.37
N SER A 100 14.93 7.62 -6.71
CA SER A 100 14.66 8.92 -6.11
C SER A 100 15.52 9.18 -4.87
N ALA A 101 15.83 10.47 -4.63
CA ALA A 101 16.57 10.90 -3.45
C ALA A 101 15.69 10.86 -2.20
N MET A 102 16.28 10.53 -1.05
CA MET A 102 15.59 10.64 0.23
C MET A 102 15.54 12.11 0.69
N SER A 103 14.37 12.72 0.60
CA SER A 103 14.09 14.08 1.10
C SER A 103 13.23 14.10 2.38
N PHE A 104 12.70 12.94 2.78
CA PHE A 104 11.77 12.79 3.89
C PHE A 104 12.05 11.48 4.63
N SER A 105 11.82 11.49 5.94
CA SER A 105 11.97 10.29 6.77
C SER A 105 10.99 10.24 7.93
N LYS A 106 10.57 9.02 8.29
CA LYS A 106 9.74 8.73 9.47
C LYS A 106 10.35 7.62 10.32
N TRP A 107 11.66 7.74 10.58
CA TRP A 107 12.37 6.83 11.48
C TRP A 107 11.66 6.70 12.83
N ASP A 108 11.56 5.47 13.33
CA ASP A 108 11.21 5.20 14.73
C ASP A 108 12.36 5.61 15.64
N ASP A 109 12.09 5.75 16.93
CA ASP A 109 13.09 6.17 17.89
C ASP A 109 14.29 5.20 17.89
N ASN A 110 15.50 5.76 17.91
CA ASN A 110 16.78 5.03 17.82
C ASN A 110 17.11 4.40 16.46
N HIS A 111 16.39 4.75 15.39
CA HIS A 111 16.71 4.36 14.02
C HIS A 111 17.13 5.56 13.15
N PRO A 112 17.96 5.35 12.11
CA PRO A 112 18.61 4.09 11.76
C PRO A 112 19.69 3.68 12.76
N ASP A 113 19.81 2.38 13.02
CA ASP A 113 20.86 1.84 13.88
C ASP A 113 22.23 1.94 13.17
N ARG A 114 23.30 2.16 13.93
CA ARG A 114 24.67 2.19 13.41
C ARG A 114 25.17 0.80 12.99
N GLY A 115 24.44 -0.27 13.30
CA GLY A 115 24.79 -1.67 13.02
C GLY A 115 24.69 -2.12 11.55
N TYR A 116 24.48 -3.43 11.34
CA TYR A 116 24.47 -4.09 10.03
C TYR A 116 23.14 -3.99 9.28
N ALA A 117 22.13 -3.34 9.85
CA ALA A 117 20.85 -3.14 9.20
C ALA A 117 21.01 -2.17 8.02
N ARG A 118 20.48 -2.59 6.86
CA ARG A 118 20.62 -1.86 5.58
C ARG A 118 19.33 -1.73 4.80
N CYS A 119 18.25 -2.40 5.21
CA CYS A 119 16.98 -2.38 4.50
C CYS A 119 15.88 -1.90 5.43
N VAL A 120 14.93 -1.13 4.92
CA VAL A 120 13.95 -0.44 5.77
C VAL A 120 12.58 -1.05 5.61
N ALA A 121 11.95 -1.34 6.74
CA ALA A 121 10.54 -1.70 6.81
C ALA A 121 9.74 -0.61 7.51
N SER A 122 8.54 -0.35 7.00
CA SER A 122 7.53 0.44 7.70
C SER A 122 6.71 -0.48 8.61
N ASN A 123 6.43 -0.01 9.82
CA ASN A 123 5.49 -0.61 10.74
C ASN A 123 4.56 0.48 11.25
N GLN A 124 3.31 0.47 10.79
CA GLN A 124 2.30 1.50 11.12
C GLN A 124 2.81 2.93 10.87
N GLY A 125 3.53 3.14 9.76
CA GLY A 125 4.02 4.46 9.34
C GLY A 125 5.32 4.92 10.03
N LYS A 126 5.88 4.11 10.93
CA LYS A 126 7.22 4.32 11.48
C LYS A 126 8.24 3.40 10.83
N TRP A 127 9.43 3.92 10.54
CA TRP A 127 10.44 3.21 9.76
C TRP A 127 11.54 2.67 10.64
N ARG A 128 11.92 1.42 10.42
CA ARG A 128 13.03 0.77 11.11
C ARG A 128 13.92 0.08 10.10
N ASP A 129 15.22 0.19 10.30
CA ASP A 129 16.18 -0.58 9.52
C ASP A 129 16.36 -1.98 10.13
N TYR A 130 16.50 -2.96 9.24
CA TYR A 130 16.67 -4.36 9.56
C TYR A 130 17.75 -4.98 8.66
N PRO A 131 18.31 -6.14 9.07
CA PRO A 131 19.05 -7.00 8.15
C PRO A 131 18.20 -7.32 6.92
N CYS A 132 18.77 -7.12 5.73
CA CYS A 132 18.06 -7.34 4.47
C CYS A 132 17.60 -8.79 4.24
N SER A 133 18.18 -9.74 4.99
CA SER A 133 17.83 -11.16 4.99
C SER A 133 16.51 -11.46 5.72
N ASN A 134 16.02 -10.56 6.58
CA ASN A 134 14.74 -10.72 7.27
C ASN A 134 13.59 -10.89 6.27
N ARG A 135 12.53 -11.58 6.68
CA ARG A 135 11.40 -11.86 5.80
C ARG A 135 10.16 -11.11 6.29
N PHE A 136 9.77 -10.09 5.55
CA PHE A 136 8.60 -9.26 5.83
C PHE A 136 7.64 -9.26 4.65
N TYR A 137 6.41 -8.80 4.90
CA TYR A 137 5.52 -8.35 3.83
C TYR A 137 6.16 -7.16 3.11
N PHE A 138 5.54 -6.67 2.04
CA PHE A 138 6.14 -5.58 1.29
C PHE A 138 5.09 -4.79 0.50
N ALA A 139 5.33 -3.49 0.38
CA ALA A 139 4.48 -2.60 -0.40
C ALA A 139 5.15 -2.32 -1.74
N CYS A 140 4.44 -2.57 -2.84
CA CYS A 140 4.85 -2.23 -4.20
C CYS A 140 4.10 -0.98 -4.68
N TYR A 141 4.67 -0.23 -5.61
CA TYR A 141 3.90 0.67 -6.47
C TYR A 141 2.96 -0.12 -7.38
N SER A 142 1.71 0.34 -7.53
CA SER A 142 0.83 -0.18 -8.57
C SER A 142 1.41 0.10 -9.97
N LYS A 143 0.90 -0.64 -10.96
CA LYS A 143 1.17 -0.40 -12.39
C LYS A 143 0.20 0.61 -12.95
#